data_AF-A0A3B8WEY3-F1
#
_entry.id   AF-A0A3B8WEY3-F1
#
_cell.length_a   1.000
_cell.length_b   1.000
_cell.length_c   1.000
_cell.angle_alpha   90.00
_cell.angle_beta   90.00
_cell.angle_gamma   90.00
#
_symmetry.space_group_name_H-M   'P 1'
#
loop_
_entity.id
_entity.type
_entity.pdbx_description
1 polymer ?
#
loop_
_entity_poly.entity_id
_entity_poly.type
_entity_poly.pdbx_seq_one_letter_code
_entity_poly.pdbx_strand_id
1 'polypeptide(L)'
;KAAMGSNDMPAMKQLIVDLEIADPISGTKNWTDVRQFNLMFSTEMGSIAEEASKIYLRPETAQGIFVNFLNVQKTGRMKIPFGIAQIGKAFRNEIVARQFIFRMR
;
A
#
# COMPACT_ATOMS: atom_id res chain seq x y z
N LYS A 1 -15.23 -15.42 -8.03
CA LYS A 1 -13.75 -15.55 -7.95
C LYS A 1 -13.02 -14.60 -8.90
N ALA A 2 -13.41 -14.49 -10.19
CA ALA A 2 -12.77 -13.55 -11.13
C ALA A 2 -12.80 -12.09 -10.66
N ALA A 3 -13.94 -11.61 -10.14
CA ALA A 3 -14.11 -10.24 -9.64
C ALA A 3 -13.19 -9.84 -8.47
N MET A 4 -12.64 -10.79 -7.70
CA MET A 4 -11.70 -10.49 -6.60
C MET A 4 -10.25 -10.30 -7.07
N GLY A 5 -9.91 -10.79 -8.27
CA GLY A 5 -8.56 -10.68 -8.85
C GLY A 5 -8.41 -9.54 -9.84
N SER A 6 -9.52 -9.15 -10.50
CA SER A 6 -9.61 -7.93 -11.29
C SER A 6 -9.90 -6.74 -10.37
N ASN A 7 -9.22 -5.60 -10.53
CA ASN A 7 -9.50 -4.35 -9.80
C ASN A 7 -10.86 -3.71 -10.19
N ASP A 8 -11.89 -4.52 -10.41
CA ASP A 8 -13.23 -4.14 -10.82
C ASP A 8 -14.10 -3.88 -9.59
N MET A 9 -14.10 -2.62 -9.15
CA MET A 9 -14.84 -2.16 -7.98
C MET A 9 -16.36 -2.23 -8.16
N PRO A 10 -16.94 -1.91 -9.33
CA PRO A 10 -18.36 -2.18 -9.60
C PRO A 10 -18.76 -3.64 -9.46
N ALA A 11 -17.98 -4.58 -10.04
CA ALA A 11 -18.27 -6.00 -9.92
C ALA A 11 -18.16 -6.48 -8.46
N MET A 12 -17.24 -5.90 -7.68
CA MET A 12 -17.13 -6.19 -6.24
C MET A 12 -18.37 -5.71 -5.48
N LYS A 13 -18.90 -4.52 -5.80
CA LYS A 13 -20.15 -4.02 -5.20
C LYS A 13 -21.32 -4.94 -5.53
N GLN A 14 -21.45 -5.37 -6.78
CA GLN A 14 -22.52 -6.27 -7.19
C GLN A 14 -22.49 -7.58 -6.41
N LEU A 15 -21.30 -8.16 -6.22
CA LEU A 15 -21.12 -9.37 -5.43
C LEU A 15 -21.53 -9.21 -3.96
N ILE A 16 -21.28 -8.05 -3.36
CA ILE A 16 -21.70 -7.74 -1.97
C ILE A 16 -23.23 -7.75 -1.86
N VAL A 17 -23.92 -7.20 -2.86
CA VAL A 17 -25.38 -7.17 -2.93
C VAL A 17 -25.95 -8.57 -3.17
N ASP A 18 -25.40 -9.30 -4.15
CA ASP A 18 -25.87 -10.65 -4.52
C ASP A 18 -25.71 -11.67 -3.39
N LEU A 19 -24.64 -11.55 -2.59
CA LEU A 19 -24.39 -12.41 -1.43
C LEU A 19 -25.06 -11.89 -0.15
N GLU A 20 -25.84 -10.81 -0.24
CA GLU A 20 -26.56 -10.18 0.86
C GLU A 20 -25.69 -9.90 2.10
N ILE A 21 -24.42 -9.51 1.89
CA ILE A 21 -23.47 -9.31 2.98
C ILE A 21 -23.97 -8.15 3.85
N ALA A 22 -24.18 -8.41 5.14
CA ALA A 22 -24.60 -7.40 6.12
C ALA A 22 -23.42 -6.98 7.00
N ASP A 23 -23.47 -5.75 7.51
CA ASP A 23 -22.49 -5.27 8.48
C ASP A 23 -22.54 -6.13 9.76
N PRO A 24 -21.42 -6.70 10.23
CA PRO A 24 -21.42 -7.62 11.36
C PRO A 24 -21.77 -6.98 12.71
N ILE A 25 -21.83 -5.65 12.81
CA ILE A 25 -22.12 -4.92 14.06
C ILE A 25 -23.57 -4.44 14.10
N SER A 26 -24.02 -3.77 13.03
CA SER A 26 -25.32 -3.12 12.93
C SER A 26 -26.36 -3.91 12.11
N GLY A 27 -25.92 -4.89 11.32
CA GLY A 27 -26.79 -5.69 10.45
C GLY A 27 -27.32 -4.95 9.22
N THR A 28 -26.90 -3.71 8.98
CA THR A 28 -27.33 -2.97 7.77
C THR A 28 -26.73 -3.55 6.50
N LYS A 29 -27.48 -3.47 5.40
CA LYS A 29 -27.03 -3.81 4.04
C LYS A 29 -26.86 -2.57 3.15
N ASN A 30 -26.95 -1.37 3.73
CA ASN A 30 -26.81 -0.12 2.99
C ASN A 30 -25.32 0.23 2.80
N TRP A 31 -24.71 -0.29 1.74
CA TRP A 31 -23.29 -0.08 1.42
C TRP A 31 -23.08 1.09 0.46
N THR A 32 -22.02 1.87 0.72
CA THR A 32 -21.49 2.84 -0.23
C THR A 32 -20.71 2.15 -1.36
N ASP A 33 -20.36 2.91 -2.40
CA ASP A 33 -19.55 2.36 -3.49
C ASP A 33 -18.18 1.91 -3.00
N VAL A 34 -17.73 0.76 -3.52
CA VAL A 34 -16.39 0.23 -3.25
C VAL A 34 -15.37 1.16 -3.89
N ARG A 35 -14.37 1.58 -3.12
CA ARG A 35 -13.31 2.49 -3.56
C ARG A 35 -11.94 1.88 -3.26
N GLN A 36 -10.98 2.17 -4.12
CA GLN A 36 -9.59 1.84 -3.84
C GLN A 36 -9.04 2.84 -2.81
N PHE A 37 -8.43 2.30 -1.76
CA PHE A 37 -7.78 3.09 -0.72
C PHE A 37 -6.27 2.95 -0.85
N ASN A 38 -5.56 4.08 -0.89
CA ASN A 38 -4.10 4.07 -0.93
C ASN A 38 -3.55 3.79 0.48
N LEU A 39 -2.76 2.73 0.60
CA LEU A 39 -2.13 2.31 1.85
C LEU A 39 -0.82 3.06 2.14
N MET A 40 -0.37 3.96 1.27
CA MET A 40 0.79 4.80 1.55
C MET A 40 0.40 6.00 2.42
N PHE A 41 1.21 6.31 3.43
CA PHE A 41 1.09 7.55 4.18
C PHE A 41 1.64 8.71 3.36
N SER A 42 0.82 9.72 3.07
CA SER A 42 1.26 10.97 2.46
C SER A 42 1.57 12.02 3.52
N THR A 43 2.63 12.79 3.32
CA THR A 43 2.93 14.01 4.08
C THR A 43 3.37 15.10 3.11
N GLU A 44 3.28 16.34 3.53
CA GLU A 44 3.72 17.49 2.75
C GLU A 44 5.13 17.91 3.20
N MET A 45 5.98 18.26 2.25
CA MET A 45 7.35 18.69 2.50
C MET A 45 7.56 20.07 1.87
N GLY A 46 7.72 21.08 2.73
CA GLY A 46 7.91 22.47 2.36
C GLY A 46 7.54 23.39 3.53
N SER A 47 8.15 24.57 3.63
CA SER A 47 7.85 25.56 4.67
C SER A 47 6.59 26.38 4.39
N ILE A 48 6.14 26.40 3.13
CA ILE A 48 4.97 27.15 2.66
C ILE A 48 4.00 26.15 2.04
N ALA A 49 2.74 26.17 2.50
CA ALA A 49 1.71 25.21 2.08
C ALA A 49 1.45 25.22 0.55
N GLU A 50 1.59 26.38 -0.10
CA GLU A 50 1.37 26.54 -1.54
C GLU A 50 2.51 25.97 -2.41
N GLU A 51 3.71 25.81 -1.86
CA GLU A 51 4.89 25.23 -2.54
C GLU A 51 5.25 23.83 -2.02
N ALA A 52 4.46 23.29 -1.09
CA ALA A 52 4.79 22.03 -0.44
C ALA A 52 4.66 20.85 -1.42
N SER A 53 5.75 20.08 -1.54
CA SER A 53 5.75 18.87 -2.35
C SER A 53 5.09 17.73 -1.58
N LYS A 54 4.11 17.06 -2.19
CA LYS A 54 3.51 15.86 -1.63
C LYS A 54 4.52 14.71 -1.69
N ILE A 55 4.92 14.21 -0.53
CA ILE A 55 5.81 13.06 -0.39
C ILE A 55 5.09 11.91 0.32
N TYR A 56 5.66 10.72 0.24
CA TYR A 56 5.10 9.51 0.85
C TYR A 56 6.12 8.84 1.75
N LEU A 57 5.67 8.31 2.88
CA LEU A 57 6.46 7.37 3.65
C LEU A 57 6.53 6.05 2.88
N ARG A 58 7.74 5.48 2.79
CA ARG A 58 7.98 4.27 2.01
C ARG A 58 7.14 3.08 2.55
N PRO A 59 6.38 2.38 1.69
CA PRO A 59 5.63 1.19 2.09
C PRO A 59 6.49 -0.07 2.17
N GLU A 60 7.73 -0.02 1.65
CA GLU A 60 8.71 -1.12 1.65
C GLU A 60 10.15 -0.59 1.58
N THR A 61 11.14 -1.47 1.74
CA THR A 61 12.57 -1.10 1.68
C THR A 61 13.19 -1.29 0.29
N ALA A 62 12.54 -2.01 -0.62
CA ALA A 62 13.10 -2.43 -1.91
C ALA A 62 13.33 -1.27 -2.88
N GLN A 63 12.46 -0.25 -2.88
CA GLN A 63 12.57 0.89 -3.80
C GLN A 63 13.95 1.58 -3.72
N GLY A 64 14.51 1.73 -2.52
CA GLY A 64 15.84 2.32 -2.34
C GLY A 64 16.96 1.50 -2.98
N ILE A 65 16.80 0.17 -3.00
CA ILE A 65 17.74 -0.76 -3.64
C ILE A 65 17.70 -0.59 -5.16
N PHE A 66 16.51 -0.51 -5.75
CA PHE A 66 16.36 -0.34 -7.20
C PHE A 66 16.92 1.00 -7.69
N VAL A 67 16.66 2.08 -6.96
CA VAL A 67 17.20 3.41 -7.28
C VAL A 67 18.74 3.42 -7.25
N ASN A 68 19.35 2.66 -6.34
CA ASN A 68 20.81 2.63 -6.16
C ASN A 68 21.52 1.45 -6.82
N PHE A 69 20.83 0.63 -7.62
CA PHE A 69 21.39 -0.59 -8.19
C PHE A 69 22.70 -0.34 -8.96
N LEU A 70 22.71 0.66 -9.85
CA LEU A 70 23.90 1.00 -10.65
C LEU A 70 25.05 1.55 -9.79
N ASN A 71 24.73 2.31 -8.74
CA ASN A 71 25.74 2.85 -7.83
C ASN A 71 26.45 1.73 -7.07
N VAL A 72 25.70 0.76 -6.57
CA VAL A 72 26.26 -0.41 -5.86
C VAL A 72 27.01 -1.32 -6.82
N GLN A 73 26.46 -1.61 -8.00
CA GLN A 73 27.10 -2.46 -9.01
C GLN A 73 28.46 -1.89 -9.45
N LYS A 74 28.51 -0.58 -9.77
CA LYS A 74 29.72 0.07 -10.28
C LYS A 74 30.80 0.25 -9.22
N THR A 75 30.43 0.72 -8.03
CA THR A 75 31.40 0.96 -6.95
C THR A 75 31.92 -0.35 -6.35
N GLY A 76 31.05 -1.34 -6.17
CA GLY A 76 31.42 -2.69 -5.72
C GLY A 76 32.03 -3.57 -6.81
N ARG A 77 32.04 -3.12 -8.09
CA ARG A 77 32.47 -3.91 -9.26
C ARG A 77 31.81 -5.30 -9.31
N MET A 78 30.55 -5.37 -8.90
CA MET A 78 29.81 -6.63 -8.76
C MET A 78 29.41 -7.18 -10.13
N LYS A 79 29.65 -8.47 -10.36
CA LYS A 79 29.09 -9.21 -11.50
C LYS A 79 27.76 -9.83 -11.11
N ILE A 80 26.85 -9.95 -12.07
CA ILE A 80 25.56 -10.62 -11.86
C ILE A 80 25.79 -12.14 -11.79
N PRO A 81 25.12 -12.88 -10.88
CA PRO A 81 24.15 -12.41 -9.89
C PRO A 81 24.80 -11.90 -8.60
N PHE A 82 24.26 -10.80 -8.07
CA PHE A 82 24.60 -10.28 -6.74
C PHE A 82 23.34 -9.79 -6.01
N GLY A 83 23.41 -9.68 -4.69
CA GLY A 83 22.30 -9.25 -3.84
C GLY A 83 22.62 -7.97 -3.07
N ILE A 84 21.59 -7.17 -2.82
CA ILE A 84 21.62 -6.01 -1.92
C ILE A 84 20.54 -6.24 -0.88
N ALA A 85 20.89 -6.12 0.40
CA ALA A 85 19.96 -6.27 1.51
C ALA A 85 19.81 -4.95 2.27
N GLN A 86 18.60 -4.64 2.72
CA GLN A 86 18.32 -3.45 3.53
C GLN A 86 17.36 -3.79 4.66
N ILE A 87 17.78 -3.50 5.90
CA ILE A 87 16.93 -3.56 7.08
C ILE A 87 16.48 -2.14 7.41
N GLY A 88 15.17 -1.92 7.53
CA GLY A 88 14.64 -0.60 7.85
C GLY A 88 13.13 -0.62 8.10
N LYS A 89 12.62 0.49 8.62
CA LYS A 89 11.18 0.68 8.82
C LYS A 89 10.47 0.96 7.49
N ALA A 90 9.24 0.49 7.38
CA ALA A 90 8.31 0.73 6.29
C ALA A 90 6.92 0.94 6.90
N PHE A 91 6.10 1.78 6.26
CA PHE A 91 4.85 2.25 6.84
C PHE A 91 3.70 1.93 5.91
N ARG A 92 2.64 1.29 6.44
CA ARG A 92 1.42 0.99 5.68
C ARG A 92 0.21 1.48 6.46
N ASN A 93 -0.58 2.31 5.81
CA ASN A 93 -1.83 2.85 6.32
C ASN A 93 -2.94 1.80 6.23
N GLU A 94 -2.77 0.71 6.99
CA GLU A 94 -3.72 -0.40 7.00
C GLU A 94 -5.10 0.05 7.52
N ILE A 95 -6.14 -0.27 6.74
CA ILE A 95 -7.53 0.15 6.97
C ILE A 95 -8.06 -0.42 8.29
N VAL A 96 -7.69 -1.67 8.61
CA VAL A 96 -8.06 -2.35 9.85
C VAL A 96 -6.81 -2.94 10.50
N ALA A 97 -6.32 -2.31 11.55
CA ALA A 97 -5.25 -2.84 12.40
C ALA A 97 -5.82 -3.89 13.36
N ARG A 98 -6.03 -5.13 12.88
CA ARG A 98 -6.39 -6.29 13.72
C ARG A 98 -5.23 -7.28 13.73
N GLN A 99 -4.98 -7.87 14.90
CA GLN A 99 -3.93 -8.88 15.18
C GLN A 99 -2.52 -8.28 15.33
N PHE A 100 -2.28 -7.63 16.48
CA PHE A 100 -0.99 -7.14 17.02
C PHE A 100 0.21 -7.15 16.05
N ILE A 101 1.02 -8.22 16.02
CA ILE A 101 2.26 -8.28 15.23
C ILE A 101 2.01 -8.44 13.72
N PHE A 102 0.85 -8.97 13.31
CA PHE A 102 0.56 -9.27 11.91
C PHE A 102 0.07 -8.06 11.10
N ARG A 103 -0.48 -7.02 11.75
CA ARG A 103 -0.92 -5.78 11.09
C ARG A 103 -0.56 -4.57 11.95
N MET A 104 0.60 -4.01 11.68
CA MET A 104 1.13 -2.78 12.29
C MET A 104 1.14 -1.64 11.25
N ARG A 105 1.23 -0.38 11.74
CA ARG A 105 1.32 0.84 10.92
C ARG A 105 2.76 1.32 10.80
#